data_AF-A0A939PXS8-F1
#
_entry.id   AF-A0A939PXS8-F1
#
_cell.length_a   1.000
_cell.length_b   1.000
_cell.length_c   1.000
_cell.angle_alpha   90.00
_cell.angle_beta   90.00
_cell.angle_gamma   90.00
#
_symmetry.space_group_name_H-M   'P 1'
#
loop_
_entity.id
_entity.type
_entity.pdbx_description
1 polymer ?
#
loop_
_entity_poly.entity_id
_entity_poly.type
_entity_poly.pdbx_seq_one_letter_code
_entity_poly.pdbx_strand_id
1 'polypeptide(L)' 'MLTAQVALYPVESDDADQVINHSLESLAQAGVQWEVGPVSTELHGPPDQVWQALRSLFEEALAQSGELAMVVTLTNARP' A
#
# COMPACT_ATOMS: atom_id res chain seq x y z
N MET A 1 -3.92 -1.13 -17.37
CA MET A 1 -2.95 -1.52 -16.35
C MET A 1 -2.46 -0.27 -15.68
N LEU A 2 -2.40 -0.30 -14.35
CA LEU A 2 -1.91 0.76 -13.49
C LEU A 2 -0.80 0.15 -12.63
N THR A 3 0.31 0.87 -12.48
CA THR A 3 1.34 0.56 -11.50
C THR A 3 1.32 1.63 -10.42
N ALA A 4 1.40 1.21 -9.17
CA ALA A 4 1.47 2.08 -8.00
C ALA A 4 2.70 1.73 -7.18
N GLN A 5 3.52 2.72 -6.86
CA GLN A 5 4.55 2.60 -5.84
C GLN A 5 4.05 3.33 -4.59
N VAL A 6 3.87 2.59 -3.49
CA VAL A 6 3.26 3.09 -2.26
C VAL A 6 4.20 2.93 -1.07
N ALA A 7 4.29 3.98 -0.26
CA ALA A 7 4.97 3.98 1.03
C ALA A 7 4.01 4.50 2.11
N LEU A 8 3.99 3.81 3.26
CA LEU A 8 3.20 4.14 4.43
C LEU A 8 4.12 4.64 5.54
N TYR A 9 3.70 5.70 6.22
CA TYR A 9 4.43 6.33 7.32
C TYR A 9 3.48 6.49 8.51
N PRO A 10 3.36 5.46 9.37
CA PRO A 10 2.65 5.55 10.64
C PRO A 10 3.35 6.57 11.54
N VAL A 11 2.65 7.64 11.96
CA VAL A 11 3.29 8.78 12.65
C VAL A 11 3.29 8.59 14.17
N GLU A 12 2.19 8.09 14.73
CA GLU A 12 2.01 7.89 16.17
C GLU A 12 2.17 6.42 16.61
N SER A 13 2.75 5.55 15.76
CA SER A 13 2.94 4.13 16.09
C SER A 13 4.25 3.88 16.84
N ASP A 14 4.18 3.11 17.94
CA ASP A 14 5.35 2.60 18.65
C ASP A 14 6.14 1.57 17.81
N ASP A 15 5.45 0.89 16.87
CA ASP A 15 6.04 -0.09 15.95
C ASP A 15 5.48 0.13 14.54
N ALA A 16 6.17 0.97 13.75
CA ALA A 16 5.77 1.28 12.38
C ALA A 16 5.87 0.05 11.46
N ASP A 17 6.86 -0.81 11.68
CA ASP A 17 7.09 -2.00 10.85
C ASP A 17 5.95 -3.00 11.01
N GLN A 18 5.45 -3.18 12.23
CA GLN A 18 4.29 -4.04 12.49
C GLN A 18 3.04 -3.53 11.76
N VAL A 19 2.76 -2.22 11.83
CA VAL A 19 1.60 -1.60 11.16
C VAL A 19 1.68 -1.80 9.64
N ILE A 20 2.86 -1.56 9.05
CA ILE A 20 3.09 -1.72 7.61
C ILE A 20 2.88 -3.18 7.22
N ASN A 21 3.54 -4.13 7.91
CA ASN A 21 3.45 -5.55 7.58
C ASN A 21 2.02 -6.08 7.69
N HIS A 22 1.26 -5.66 8.71
CA HIS A 22 -0.14 -6.05 8.84
C HIS A 22 -0.99 -5.47 7.70
N SER A 23 -0.79 -4.21 7.33
CA SER A 23 -1.53 -3.61 6.21
C SER A 23 -1.29 -4.34 4.89
N LEU A 24 -0.08 -4.87 4.66
CA LEU A 24 0.26 -5.65 3.46
C LEU A 24 -0.52 -6.97 3.37
N GLU A 25 -0.98 -7.55 4.49
CA GLU A 25 -1.81 -8.75 4.48
C GLU A 25 -3.13 -8.55 3.70
N SER A 26 -3.64 -7.31 3.67
CA SER A 26 -4.85 -6.94 2.91
C SER A 26 -4.69 -7.13 1.39
N LEU A 27 -3.45 -7.10 0.88
CA LEU A 27 -3.16 -7.26 -0.54
C LEU A 27 -3.35 -8.70 -1.03
N ALA A 28 -3.32 -9.69 -0.14
CA ALA A 28 -3.44 -11.10 -0.50
C ALA A 28 -4.76 -11.43 -1.23
N GLN A 29 -5.82 -10.64 -1.01
CA GLN A 29 -7.14 -10.82 -1.62
C GLN A 29 -7.48 -9.72 -2.66
N ALA A 30 -6.56 -8.81 -2.94
CA ALA A 30 -6.84 -7.63 -3.78
C ALA A 30 -6.84 -7.91 -5.29
N GLY A 31 -6.38 -9.10 -5.72
CA GLY A 31 -6.33 -9.48 -7.13
C GLY A 31 -5.23 -8.77 -7.95
N VAL A 32 -4.34 -8.03 -7.30
CA VAL A 32 -3.20 -7.35 -7.91
C VAL A 32 -1.90 -8.12 -7.70
N GLN A 33 -0.94 -7.95 -8.61
CA GLN A 33 0.45 -8.36 -8.37
C GLN A 33 1.11 -7.31 -7.47
N TRP A 34 1.96 -7.75 -6.55
CA TRP A 34 2.69 -6.83 -5.68
C TRP A 34 4.05 -7.37 -5.26
N GLU A 35 4.98 -6.46 -4.98
CA GLU A 35 6.33 -6.77 -4.52
C GLU A 35 6.80 -5.71 -3.52
N VAL A 36 7.36 -6.16 -2.39
CA VAL A 36 7.95 -5.26 -1.38
C VAL A 36 9.37 -4.94 -1.79
N GLY A 37 9.61 -3.67 -2.12
CA GLY A 37 10.94 -3.12 -2.34
C GLY A 37 11.58 -2.59 -1.05
N PRO A 38 12.81 -2.05 -1.16
CA PRO A 38 13.54 -1.52 0.00
C PRO A 38 12.96 -0.23 0.60
N VAL A 39 12.11 0.49 -0.14
CA VAL A 39 11.55 1.80 0.28
C VAL A 39 10.03 1.86 0.11
N SER A 40 9.48 1.14 -0.86
CA SER A 40 8.06 1.15 -1.19
C SER A 40 7.62 -0.24 -1.63
N THR A 41 6.31 -0.46 -1.59
CA THR A 41 5.68 -1.62 -2.22
C THR A 41 5.19 -1.23 -3.61
N GLU A 42 5.49 -2.04 -4.60
CA GLU A 42 4.96 -1.89 -5.95
C GLU A 42 3.70 -2.75 -6.10
N LEU A 43 2.63 -2.18 -6.67
CA LEU A 43 1.39 -2.84 -7.03
C LEU A 43 1.18 -2.71 -8.54
N HIS A 44 0.74 -3.79 -9.19
CA HIS A 44 0.45 -3.81 -10.62
C HIS A 44 -0.85 -4.57 -10.93
N GLY A 45 -1.73 -3.97 -11.72
CA GLY A 45 -2.96 -4.63 -12.15
C GLY A 45 -3.97 -3.73 -12.86
N PRO A 46 -5.23 -4.20 -12.98
CA PRO A 46 -6.35 -3.38 -13.43
C PRO A 46 -6.53 -2.15 -12.54
N PRO A 47 -6.83 -0.96 -13.10
CA PRO A 47 -6.93 0.28 -12.33
C PRO A 47 -7.83 0.18 -11.08
N ASP A 48 -9.04 -0.36 -11.23
CA ASP A 48 -10.00 -0.45 -10.12
C ASP A 48 -9.48 -1.32 -8.97
N GLN A 49 -8.75 -2.40 -9.28
CA GLN A 49 -8.16 -3.28 -8.28
C GLN A 49 -6.98 -2.60 -7.57
N VAL A 50 -6.16 -1.85 -8.30
CA VAL A 50 -5.05 -1.08 -7.71
C VAL A 50 -5.57 0.02 -6.78
N TRP A 51 -6.61 0.75 -7.19
CA TRP A 51 -7.25 1.76 -6.33
C TRP A 51 -7.88 1.14 -5.08
N GLN A 52 -8.55 0.00 -5.23
CA GLN A 52 -9.09 -0.75 -4.10
C GLN A 52 -7.98 -1.21 -3.15
N ALA A 53 -6.88 -1.74 -3.67
CA ALA A 53 -5.73 -2.18 -2.88
C ALA A 53 -5.10 -1.03 -2.09
N LEU A 54 -4.88 0.13 -2.72
CA LEU A 54 -4.34 1.33 -2.06
C LEU A 54 -5.26 1.83 -0.93
N ARG A 55 -6.57 1.78 -1.17
CA ARG A 55 -7.55 2.14 -0.15
C ARG A 55 -7.48 1.19 1.05
N SER A 56 -7.46 -0.12 0.81
CA SER A 56 -7.37 -1.13 1.87
C SER A 56 -6.08 -0.98 2.68
N LEU A 57 -4.94 -0.75 2.02
CA LEU A 57 -3.67 -0.48 2.70
C LEU A 57 -3.78 0.70 3.67
N PHE A 58 -4.36 1.80 3.20
CA PHE A 58 -4.52 3.01 4.00
C PHE A 58 -5.45 2.78 5.20
N GLU A 59 -6.62 2.17 4.97
CA GLU A 59 -7.62 1.94 6.02
C GLU A 59 -7.09 0.98 7.11
N GLU A 60 -6.41 -0.11 6.73
CA GLU A 60 -5.85 -1.09 7.68
C GLU A 60 -4.67 -0.54 8.49
N ALA A 61 -3.80 0.27 7.86
CA ALA A 61 -2.72 0.93 8.59
C ALA A 61 -3.27 2.01 9.53
N LEU A 62 -4.25 2.80 9.08
CA LEU A 62 -4.87 3.86 9.88
C LEU A 62 -5.57 3.32 11.13
N ALA A 63 -6.23 2.16 11.00
CA ALA A 63 -6.89 1.48 12.11
C ALA A 63 -5.94 1.11 13.26
N GLN A 64 -4.63 0.99 12.97
CA GLN A 64 -3.62 0.61 13.96
C GLN A 64 -2.77 1.78 14.47
N SER A 65 -2.57 2.84 13.67
CA SER A 65 -1.64 3.93 14.02
C SER A 65 -2.29 5.25 14.41
N GLY A 66 -3.59 5.44 14.19
CA GLY A 66 -4.30 6.70 14.48
C GLY A 66 -3.98 7.83 13.50
N GLU A 67 -2.70 8.12 13.29
CA GLU A 67 -2.19 9.04 12.28
C GLU A 67 -1.31 8.31 11.26
N LEU A 68 -1.53 8.58 9.98
CA LEU A 68 -0.90 7.89 8.87
C LEU A 68 -0.67 8.83 7.68
N ALA A 69 0.56 8.88 7.19
CA ALA A 69 0.86 9.43 5.88
C ALA A 69 1.02 8.28 4.86
N MET A 70 0.44 8.45 3.67
CA MET A 70 0.65 7.55 2.54
C MET A 70 1.10 8.35 1.34
N VAL A 71 2.23 7.94 0.77
CA VAL A 71 2.76 8.51 -0.47
C VAL A 71 2.59 7.49 -1.57
N VAL A 72 1.91 7.88 -2.65
CA VAL A 72 1.69 7.02 -3.82
C VAL A 72 2.19 7.72 -5.07
N THR A 73 3.02 7.02 -5.85
CA THR A 73 3.32 7.38 -7.23
C THR A 73 2.56 6.43 -8.15
N LEU A 74 1.75 6.99 -9.05
CA LEU A 74 0.93 6.23 -10.00
C LEU A 74 1.43 6.44 -11.42
N THR A 75 1.51 5.35 -12.17
CA THR A 75 1.87 5.39 -13.59
C THR A 75 1.02 4.44 -14.41
N ASN A 76 0.52 4.92 -15.54
CA ASN A 76 -0.08 4.09 -16.60
C ASN A 76 0.92 3.81 -17.72
N ALA A 77 2.15 4.32 -17.62
CA ALA A 77 3.21 3.99 -18.54
C ALA A 77 3.61 2.53 -18.32
N ARG A 78 3.73 1.78 -19.41
CA ARG A 78 4.45 0.51 -19.36
C ARG A 78 5.94 0.84 -19.14
N PRO A 79 6.72 -0.03 -18.45
CA PRO A 79 8.15 -0.04 -18.69
C PRO A 79 8.46 -0.22 -20.19
#